data_AF-A0A8J8SHW4-F1
#
_entry.id   AF-A0A8J8SHW4-F1
#
_cell.length_a   1.000
_cell.length_b   1.000
_cell.length_c   1.000
_cell.angle_alpha   90.00
_cell.angle_beta   90.00
_cell.angle_gamma   90.00
#
_symmetry.space_group_name_H-M   'P 1'
#
loop_
_entity.id
_entity.type
_entity.pdbx_description
1 polymer ?
#
loop_
_entity_poly.entity_id
_entity_poly.type
_entity_poly.pdbx_seq_one_letter_code
_entity_poly.pdbx_strand_id
1 'polypeptide(L)'
;MNKNSEMELSKEILDRLKAMRREIAITTREIEQEWVEAFHKNSYIDYSHVCMPLRKYFDEVGGFRIKEEEWNLLSKPQQAFFKDRAKWYNGFINFRGYKYYSADPCMYLSDNCPKPHEFWISIIKKIYTYNEYLDILDFDLSCKMISFHDWLASISFIEWIFNDLCSIAWTYMVLKRKRCKLSVEGLDGFDKVLDIHMDNIAQVLTNYSYFIWREKRLPKPTKAINTIKKFLNDPRIIHFCNEVESFLRKKHEKGWVRSVREGDQLWIVLSSFEKRFLQTLNNKKNTNIMLLSNAFGAIHTGSIWKSMVNESQKALIKTQRVWFSFHEDEMNRFDNILDSLETIHILPFDLIIHIDDSIFTGKTHKMLVDSIGETNASICIAPLTFDIGTVYNHPNEMLIDGMTLKQRLDMVERMARKLGGGLGVARSYWAYNKRLQYKKTITNTQYLSVVNGSDLLLRMLYERFEDEILDNEVLENSET
;
A
#
# COMPACT_ATOMS: atom_id res chain seq x y z
N MET A 1 27.85 -0.37 -28.68
CA MET A 1 26.61 -0.25 -27.88
C MET A 1 25.58 0.46 -28.74
N ASN A 2 24.45 -0.20 -28.97
CA ASN A 2 23.43 0.23 -29.92
C ASN A 2 22.82 1.58 -29.54
N LYS A 3 22.68 2.45 -30.54
CA LYS A 3 21.80 3.61 -30.50
C LYS A 3 20.38 3.09 -30.23
N ASN A 4 19.82 3.40 -29.07
CA ASN A 4 18.38 3.32 -28.85
C ASN A 4 17.73 4.23 -29.89
N SER A 5 17.20 3.65 -30.96
CA SER A 5 16.17 4.31 -31.76
C SER A 5 14.99 4.56 -30.81
N GLU A 6 14.75 5.81 -30.44
CA GLU A 6 13.51 6.18 -29.76
C GLU A 6 12.36 5.73 -30.66
N MET A 7 11.60 4.73 -30.22
CA MET A 7 10.46 4.26 -30.97
C MET A 7 9.41 5.36 -30.96
N GLU A 8 9.23 6.02 -32.10
CA GLU A 8 8.28 7.12 -32.22
C GLU A 8 6.85 6.58 -32.08
N LEU A 9 6.15 6.99 -31.03
CA LEU A 9 4.78 6.58 -30.79
C LEU A 9 3.87 7.17 -31.87
N SER A 10 2.99 6.34 -32.45
CA SER A 10 2.02 6.84 -33.43
C SER A 10 1.08 7.88 -32.80
N LYS A 11 0.60 8.82 -33.62
CA LYS A 11 -0.37 9.84 -33.19
C LYS A 11 -1.60 9.23 -32.52
N GLU A 12 -2.09 8.10 -33.03
CA GLU A 12 -3.21 7.35 -32.47
C GLU A 12 -2.94 6.92 -31.01
N ILE A 13 -1.76 6.33 -30.76
CA ILE A 13 -1.36 5.89 -29.42
C ILE A 13 -1.23 7.10 -28.48
N LEU A 14 -0.59 8.17 -28.94
CA LEU A 14 -0.42 9.40 -28.15
C LEU A 14 -1.76 10.02 -27.75
N ASP A 15 -2.71 10.13 -28.68
CA ASP A 15 -4.01 10.72 -28.41
C ASP A 15 -4.85 9.84 -27.47
N ARG A 16 -4.73 8.51 -27.59
CA ARG A 16 -5.35 7.56 -26.66
C ARG A 16 -4.79 7.67 -25.25
N LEU A 17 -3.47 7.73 -25.08
CA LEU A 17 -2.83 7.91 -23.77
C LEU A 17 -3.22 9.24 -23.12
N LYS A 18 -3.35 10.32 -23.90
CA LYS A 18 -3.88 11.60 -23.41
C LYS A 18 -5.32 11.46 -22.93
N ALA A 19 -6.17 10.72 -23.66
CA ALA A 19 -7.56 10.47 -23.25
C ALA A 19 -7.63 9.69 -21.93
N MET A 20 -6.88 8.60 -21.80
CA MET A 20 -6.78 7.82 -20.55
C MET A 20 -6.28 8.68 -19.39
N ARG A 21 -5.24 9.50 -19.60
CA ARG A 21 -4.72 10.42 -18.58
C ARG A 21 -5.77 11.45 -18.15
N ARG A 22 -6.56 11.97 -19.09
CA ARG A 22 -7.65 12.92 -18.79
C ARG A 22 -8.75 12.24 -17.99
N GLU A 23 -9.15 11.03 -18.36
CA GLU A 23 -10.14 10.24 -17.62
C GLU A 23 -9.72 10.06 -16.17
N ILE A 24 -8.50 9.54 -15.91
CA ILE A 24 -8.00 9.35 -14.54
C ILE A 24 -8.02 10.68 -13.78
N ALA A 25 -7.56 11.78 -14.40
CA ALA A 25 -7.54 13.08 -13.75
C ALA A 25 -8.95 13.63 -13.43
N ILE A 26 -9.94 13.36 -14.29
CA ILE A 26 -11.34 13.71 -14.05
C ILE A 26 -11.87 12.89 -12.88
N THR A 27 -11.70 11.56 -12.92
CA THR A 27 -12.12 10.65 -11.83
C THR A 27 -11.51 11.06 -10.49
N THR A 28 -10.22 11.36 -10.43
CA THR A 28 -9.58 11.82 -9.18
C THR A 28 -10.19 13.12 -8.66
N ARG A 29 -10.51 14.08 -9.54
CA ARG A 29 -11.14 15.35 -9.14
C ARG A 29 -12.57 15.17 -8.65
N GLU A 30 -13.34 14.30 -9.31
CA GLU A 30 -14.71 13.98 -8.88
C GLU A 30 -14.71 13.34 -7.49
N ILE A 31 -13.81 12.40 -7.24
CA ILE A 31 -13.63 11.79 -5.91
C ILE A 31 -13.28 12.87 -4.87
N GLU A 32 -12.33 13.73 -5.18
CA GLU A 32 -11.92 14.82 -4.29
C GLU A 32 -13.10 15.74 -3.97
N GLN A 33 -13.89 16.13 -4.96
CA GLN A 33 -15.10 16.95 -4.77
C GLN A 33 -16.12 16.23 -3.88
N GLU A 34 -16.40 14.95 -4.15
CA GLU A 34 -17.34 14.16 -3.33
C GLU A 34 -16.88 14.02 -1.88
N TRP A 35 -15.57 13.86 -1.67
CA TRP A 35 -14.98 13.78 -0.34
C TRP A 35 -15.14 15.11 0.38
N VAL A 36 -14.72 16.20 -0.26
CA VAL A 36 -14.89 17.58 0.23
C VAL A 36 -16.34 17.86 0.65
N GLU A 37 -17.31 17.54 -0.20
CA GLU A 37 -18.72 17.75 0.10
C GLU A 37 -19.21 16.94 1.30
N ALA A 38 -18.74 15.70 1.44
CA ALA A 38 -19.08 14.86 2.57
C ALA A 38 -18.43 15.34 3.87
N PHE A 39 -17.18 15.84 3.82
CA PHE A 39 -16.55 16.53 4.97
C PHE A 39 -17.33 17.76 5.39
N HIS A 40 -17.78 18.61 4.46
CA HIS A 40 -18.57 19.78 4.80
C HIS A 40 -19.89 19.44 5.51
N LYS A 41 -20.46 18.26 5.21
CA LYS A 41 -21.69 17.75 5.83
C LYS A 41 -21.42 17.02 7.15
N ASN A 42 -20.16 16.84 7.55
CA ASN A 42 -19.75 16.17 8.77
C ASN A 42 -19.61 17.17 9.92
N SER A 43 -20.20 16.85 11.08
CA SER A 43 -20.16 17.69 12.28
C SER A 43 -19.24 17.15 13.38
N TYR A 44 -18.61 16.00 13.14
CA TYR A 44 -17.71 15.34 14.08
C TYR A 44 -16.26 15.79 13.88
N ILE A 45 -15.87 16.11 12.64
CA ILE A 45 -14.54 16.59 12.30
C ILE A 45 -14.59 18.11 12.16
N ASP A 46 -13.83 18.83 12.99
CA ASP A 46 -13.64 20.27 12.89
C ASP A 46 -12.58 20.59 11.83
N TYR A 47 -13.04 21.16 10.72
CA TYR A 47 -12.20 21.55 9.58
C TYR A 47 -12.07 23.08 9.45
N SER A 48 -12.38 23.85 10.49
CA SER A 48 -12.32 25.33 10.49
C SER A 48 -10.97 25.91 10.07
N HIS A 49 -9.88 25.15 10.27
CA HIS A 49 -8.51 25.53 9.94
C HIS A 49 -7.95 24.81 8.70
N VAL A 50 -8.79 24.15 7.90
CA VAL A 50 -8.35 23.30 6.77
C VAL A 50 -8.32 24.10 5.47
N CYS A 51 -7.18 24.02 4.78
CA CYS A 51 -7.01 24.63 3.46
C CYS A 51 -7.54 23.70 2.35
N MET A 52 -8.54 24.15 1.61
CA MET A 52 -9.01 23.38 0.45
C MET A 52 -8.03 23.46 -0.75
N PRO A 53 -7.91 22.38 -1.54
CA PRO A 53 -8.67 21.13 -1.45
C PRO A 53 -7.94 20.04 -0.60
N LEU A 54 -8.70 19.05 -0.13
CA LEU A 54 -8.24 18.03 0.83
C LEU A 54 -7.05 17.20 0.36
N ARG A 55 -6.86 17.05 -0.96
CA ARG A 55 -5.71 16.30 -1.52
C ARG A 55 -4.36 16.83 -1.07
N LYS A 56 -4.26 18.10 -0.67
CA LYS A 56 -3.02 18.66 -0.12
C LYS A 56 -2.54 17.92 1.14
N TYR A 57 -3.46 17.33 1.91
CA TYR A 57 -3.19 16.55 3.12
C TYR A 57 -2.93 15.06 2.85
N PHE A 58 -3.07 14.62 1.60
CA PHE A 58 -2.65 13.29 1.17
C PHE A 58 -1.27 13.38 0.52
N ASP A 59 -0.35 12.56 0.99
CA ASP A 59 0.99 12.53 0.44
C ASP A 59 1.03 11.69 -0.84
N GLU A 60 1.76 12.17 -1.86
CA GLU A 60 1.79 11.53 -3.18
C GLU A 60 2.41 10.13 -3.13
N VAL A 61 3.34 9.89 -2.19
CA VAL A 61 3.92 8.56 -1.98
C VAL A 61 3.13 7.72 -0.96
N GLY A 62 2.06 8.26 -0.35
CA GLY A 62 1.18 7.59 0.60
C GLY A 62 1.23 8.14 2.02
N GLY A 63 0.12 7.98 2.75
CA GLY A 63 -0.07 8.49 4.10
C GLY A 63 -0.62 9.92 4.15
N PHE A 64 -0.73 10.46 5.36
CA PHE A 64 -1.27 11.80 5.64
C PHE A 64 -0.18 12.78 6.02
N ARG A 65 -0.41 14.06 5.72
CA ARG A 65 0.50 15.16 6.04
C ARG A 65 -0.26 16.44 6.35
N ILE A 66 0.39 17.34 7.07
CA ILE A 66 -0.06 18.71 7.34
C ILE A 66 1.06 19.67 6.98
N LYS A 67 0.77 20.96 6.86
CA LYS A 67 1.82 21.97 6.71
C LYS A 67 2.56 22.18 8.03
N GLU A 68 3.81 22.64 7.96
CA GLU A 68 4.59 22.96 9.16
C GLU A 68 3.92 24.01 10.05
N GLU A 69 3.29 25.02 9.45
CA GLU A 69 2.52 26.06 10.17
C GLU A 69 1.30 25.52 10.92
N GLU A 70 0.79 24.35 10.52
CA GLU A 70 -0.37 23.69 11.11
C GLU A 70 0.01 22.76 12.28
N TRP A 71 1.31 22.54 12.55
CA TRP A 71 1.77 21.63 13.62
C TRP A 71 1.17 21.93 14.99
N ASN A 72 1.06 23.23 15.30
CA ASN A 72 0.55 23.69 16.59
C ASN A 72 -0.97 23.52 16.73
N LEU A 73 -1.67 23.13 15.65
CA LEU A 73 -3.11 22.80 15.67
C LEU A 73 -3.39 21.38 16.16
N LEU A 74 -2.37 20.51 16.21
CA LEU A 74 -2.48 19.21 16.85
C LEU A 74 -2.59 19.36 18.37
N SER A 75 -3.28 18.43 19.02
CA SER A 75 -3.26 18.31 20.47
C SER A 75 -1.84 18.02 21.00
N LYS A 76 -1.56 18.40 22.25
CA LYS A 76 -0.24 18.16 22.87
C LYS A 76 0.16 16.67 22.92
N PRO A 77 -0.75 15.73 23.21
CA PRO A 77 -0.43 14.31 23.13
C PRO A 77 -0.05 13.86 21.72
N GLN A 78 -0.76 14.34 20.69
CA GLN A 78 -0.44 14.05 19.30
C GLN A 78 0.93 14.62 18.89
N GLN A 79 1.20 15.87 19.23
CA GLN A 79 2.51 16.49 19.01
C GLN A 79 3.63 15.67 19.67
N ALA A 80 3.46 15.25 20.94
CA ALA A 80 4.45 14.49 21.68
C ALA A 80 4.73 13.13 21.03
N PHE A 81 3.69 12.43 20.58
CA PHE A 81 3.86 11.15 19.88
C PHE A 81 4.60 11.35 18.55
N PHE A 82 4.15 12.28 17.71
CA PHE A 82 4.70 12.45 16.37
C PHE A 82 6.04 13.20 16.31
N LYS A 83 6.48 13.87 17.39
CA LYS A 83 7.69 14.70 17.41
C LYS A 83 8.96 13.98 16.90
N ASP A 84 9.19 12.75 17.34
CA ASP A 84 10.37 11.96 16.96
C ASP A 84 10.05 10.91 15.88
N ARG A 85 8.87 11.04 15.29
CA ARG A 85 8.24 10.01 14.48
C ARG A 85 7.94 10.53 13.09
N ALA A 86 7.34 11.70 12.95
CA ALA A 86 7.01 12.30 11.65
C ALA A 86 8.28 12.68 10.84
N LYS A 87 8.10 12.98 9.56
CA LYS A 87 9.17 13.49 8.70
C LYS A 87 8.82 14.89 8.19
N TRP A 88 9.71 15.84 8.47
CA TRP A 88 9.67 17.22 8.00
C TRP A 88 10.35 17.29 6.64
N TYR A 89 9.60 17.69 5.61
CA TYR A 89 10.11 17.75 4.25
C TYR A 89 9.30 18.73 3.40
N ASN A 90 9.99 19.64 2.71
CA ASN A 90 9.41 20.63 1.80
C ASN A 90 8.21 21.43 2.38
N GLY A 91 8.30 21.87 3.64
CA GLY A 91 7.26 22.67 4.30
C GLY A 91 6.05 21.85 4.80
N PHE A 92 6.14 20.52 4.74
CA PHE A 92 5.12 19.59 5.23
C PHE A 92 5.68 18.70 6.33
N ILE A 93 4.80 18.35 7.26
CA ILE A 93 5.00 17.34 8.29
C ILE A 93 4.18 16.13 7.90
N ASN A 94 4.86 15.03 7.57
CA ASN A 94 4.23 13.79 7.17
C ASN A 94 4.06 12.92 8.42
N PHE A 95 2.81 12.65 8.82
CA PHE A 95 2.47 11.70 9.90
C PHE A 95 2.76 10.25 9.52
N ARG A 96 3.18 10.06 8.27
CA ARG A 96 3.94 8.90 7.86
C ARG A 96 5.30 8.89 8.58
N GLY A 97 5.29 8.48 9.84
CA GLY A 97 6.50 8.35 10.64
C GLY A 97 7.09 6.95 10.62
N TYR A 98 6.96 6.31 9.46
CA TYR A 98 7.53 5.01 9.27
C TYR A 98 8.83 5.11 8.51
N LYS A 99 9.80 4.51 9.14
CA LYS A 99 10.93 3.80 8.56
C LYS A 99 10.53 2.64 7.60
N TYR A 100 9.38 2.71 6.93
CA TYR A 100 8.76 1.60 6.19
C TYR A 100 9.59 1.13 5.01
N TYR A 101 10.08 2.12 4.28
CA TYR A 101 11.10 1.95 3.25
C TYR A 101 12.47 1.79 3.86
N SER A 102 12.69 2.34 5.05
CA SER A 102 13.89 2.06 5.84
C SER A 102 13.97 0.59 6.33
N ALA A 103 13.15 -0.32 5.84
CA ALA A 103 13.36 -1.74 6.01
C ALA A 103 13.30 -2.52 4.70
N ASP A 104 12.99 -1.83 3.61
CA ASP A 104 13.10 -2.37 2.27
C ASP A 104 14.57 -2.30 1.84
N PRO A 105 15.22 -3.43 1.51
CA PRO A 105 16.57 -3.41 0.99
C PRO A 105 16.74 -2.58 -0.29
N CYS A 106 15.66 -2.34 -1.05
CA CYS A 106 15.66 -1.49 -2.22
C CYS A 106 15.74 0.01 -1.91
N MET A 107 15.72 0.39 -0.63
CA MET A 107 15.79 1.78 -0.15
C MET A 107 17.14 2.15 0.42
N TYR A 108 18.08 1.21 0.41
CA TYR A 108 19.41 1.38 0.96
C TYR A 108 20.46 1.14 -0.09
N LEU A 109 21.65 1.68 0.20
CA LEU A 109 22.86 1.26 -0.47
C LEU A 109 23.24 -0.15 -0.01
N SER A 110 23.99 -0.91 -0.82
CA SER A 110 24.23 -2.35 -0.59
C SER A 110 24.86 -2.61 0.77
N ASP A 111 25.68 -1.67 1.23
CA ASP A 111 26.44 -1.78 2.48
C ASP A 111 25.76 -1.06 3.65
N ASN A 112 24.77 -0.20 3.37
CA ASN A 112 24.03 0.57 4.38
C ASN A 112 22.65 -0.03 4.71
N CYS A 113 22.29 -1.15 4.10
CA CYS A 113 21.01 -1.80 4.36
C CYS A 113 21.01 -2.40 5.78
N PRO A 114 20.09 -1.97 6.67
CA PRO A 114 19.92 -2.61 7.97
C PRO A 114 19.72 -4.10 7.80
N LYS A 115 20.28 -4.87 8.73
CA LYS A 115 20.11 -6.32 8.69
C LYS A 115 18.63 -6.63 8.90
N PRO A 116 18.04 -7.62 8.20
CA PRO A 116 16.61 -7.91 8.31
C PRO A 116 16.11 -8.10 9.76
N HIS A 117 16.92 -8.66 10.65
CA HIS A 117 16.56 -8.82 12.07
C HIS A 117 16.43 -7.49 12.84
N GLU A 118 17.16 -6.43 12.46
CA GLU A 118 17.07 -5.11 13.10
C GLU A 118 15.71 -4.45 12.87
N PHE A 119 15.12 -4.70 11.70
CA PHE A 119 13.74 -4.30 11.42
C PHE A 119 12.75 -5.00 12.37
N TRP A 120 12.95 -6.28 12.63
CA TRP A 120 12.08 -7.05 13.53
C TRP A 120 12.23 -6.61 14.99
N ILE A 121 13.43 -6.26 15.42
CA ILE A 121 13.65 -5.58 16.71
C ILE A 121 12.83 -4.29 16.78
N SER A 122 12.79 -3.51 15.70
CA SER A 122 11.97 -2.29 15.64
C SER A 122 10.47 -2.60 15.72
N ILE A 123 9.95 -3.58 14.98
CA ILE A 123 8.55 -4.02 15.07
C ILE A 123 8.20 -4.42 16.50
N ILE A 124 9.02 -5.26 17.13
CA ILE A 124 8.79 -5.75 18.51
C ILE A 124 8.72 -4.56 19.48
N LYS A 125 9.70 -3.64 19.43
CA LYS A 125 9.72 -2.43 20.27
C LYS A 125 8.46 -1.57 20.04
N LYS A 126 8.07 -1.35 18.78
CA LYS A 126 6.89 -0.56 18.42
C LYS A 126 5.61 -1.16 19.01
N ILE A 127 5.40 -2.47 18.87
CA ILE A 127 4.22 -3.17 19.40
C ILE A 127 4.04 -2.89 20.90
N TYR A 128 5.12 -2.91 21.68
CA TYR A 128 5.05 -2.58 23.11
C TYR A 128 4.69 -1.12 23.36
N THR A 129 5.25 -0.19 22.58
CA THR A 129 4.96 1.25 22.73
C THR A 129 3.57 1.66 22.21
N TYR A 130 2.96 0.89 21.31
CA TYR A 130 1.64 1.23 20.75
C TYR A 130 0.55 1.27 21.82
N ASN A 131 0.68 0.49 22.89
CA ASN A 131 -0.27 0.55 24.02
C ASN A 131 -0.34 1.95 24.65
N GLU A 132 0.76 2.69 24.73
CA GLU A 132 0.80 4.05 25.30
C GLU A 132 -0.03 5.04 24.48
N TYR A 133 -0.11 4.83 23.16
CA TYR A 133 -0.87 5.69 22.27
C TYR A 133 -2.35 5.30 22.16
N LEU A 134 -2.73 4.09 22.60
CA LEU A 134 -4.15 3.71 22.60
C LEU A 134 -5.01 4.60 23.48
N ASP A 135 -4.43 5.19 24.53
CA ASP A 135 -5.14 6.13 25.39
C ASP A 135 -5.39 7.47 24.68
N ILE A 136 -4.45 7.92 23.83
CA ILE A 136 -4.62 9.11 22.97
C ILE A 136 -5.72 8.83 21.94
N LEU A 137 -5.66 7.67 21.28
CA LEU A 137 -6.68 7.27 20.33
C LEU A 137 -8.06 7.13 21.01
N ASP A 138 -8.15 6.56 22.22
CA ASP A 138 -9.41 6.44 22.96
C ASP A 138 -10.00 7.81 23.28
N PHE A 139 -9.15 8.74 23.73
CA PHE A 139 -9.55 10.12 23.97
C PHE A 139 -10.10 10.77 22.71
N ASP A 140 -9.34 10.76 21.62
CA ASP A 140 -9.72 11.33 20.31
C ASP A 140 -11.06 10.75 19.82
N LEU A 141 -11.26 9.44 19.98
CA LEU A 141 -12.49 8.74 19.60
C LEU A 141 -13.68 9.09 20.51
N SER A 142 -13.43 9.42 21.78
CA SER A 142 -14.46 9.78 22.75
C SER A 142 -14.94 11.23 22.65
N CYS A 143 -14.16 12.10 22.01
CA CYS A 143 -14.50 13.50 21.82
C CYS A 143 -15.81 13.66 21.03
N LYS A 144 -16.62 14.66 21.38
CA LYS A 144 -17.84 15.02 20.61
C LYS A 144 -17.49 15.57 19.22
N MET A 145 -16.33 16.20 19.13
CA MET A 145 -15.77 16.79 17.92
C MET A 145 -14.25 16.67 18.02
N ILE A 146 -13.61 16.23 16.94
CA ILE A 146 -12.16 16.09 16.81
C ILE A 146 -11.64 17.09 15.79
N SER A 147 -10.45 17.67 16.01
CA SER A 147 -9.82 18.51 14.99
C SER A 147 -9.46 17.67 13.76
N PHE A 148 -9.52 18.26 12.56
CA PHE A 148 -9.09 17.57 11.34
C PHE A 148 -7.64 17.06 11.44
N HIS A 149 -6.76 17.83 12.08
CA HIS A 149 -5.35 17.49 12.24
C HIS A 149 -5.17 16.28 13.18
N ASP A 150 -5.86 16.25 14.32
CA ASP A 150 -5.84 15.09 15.23
C ASP A 150 -6.49 13.86 14.59
N TRP A 151 -7.56 14.05 13.81
CA TRP A 151 -8.19 12.98 13.05
C TRP A 151 -7.23 12.35 12.03
N LEU A 152 -6.49 13.16 11.26
CA LEU A 152 -5.44 12.68 10.35
C LEU A 152 -4.32 11.94 11.10
N ALA A 153 -3.87 12.48 12.23
CA ALA A 153 -2.85 11.88 13.07
C ALA A 153 -3.30 10.50 13.63
N SER A 154 -4.56 10.40 14.07
CA SER A 154 -5.15 9.16 14.57
C SER A 154 -5.38 8.11 13.46
N ILE A 155 -5.79 8.51 12.24
CA ILE A 155 -5.82 7.58 11.11
C ILE A 155 -4.42 7.08 10.79
N SER A 156 -3.44 7.98 10.76
CA SER A 156 -2.05 7.63 10.49
C SER A 156 -1.59 6.56 11.49
N PHE A 157 -1.82 6.75 12.79
CA PHE A 157 -1.49 5.72 13.77
C PHE A 157 -2.16 4.36 13.52
N ILE A 158 -3.44 4.31 13.14
CA ILE A 158 -4.12 3.04 12.83
C ILE A 158 -3.51 2.40 11.57
N GLU A 159 -3.21 3.21 10.56
CA GLU A 159 -2.44 2.78 9.40
C GLU A 159 -1.11 2.18 9.87
N TRP A 160 -0.51 2.69 10.97
CA TRP A 160 0.77 2.18 11.51
C TRP A 160 0.73 0.76 11.98
N ILE A 161 -0.26 0.49 12.81
CA ILE A 161 -0.54 -0.85 13.29
C ILE A 161 -0.83 -1.78 12.11
N PHE A 162 -1.64 -1.33 11.15
CA PHE A 162 -2.07 -2.19 10.05
C PHE A 162 -0.94 -2.56 9.10
N ASN A 163 -0.07 -1.59 8.82
CA ASN A 163 1.11 -1.79 8.02
C ASN A 163 2.09 -2.77 8.72
N ASP A 164 2.39 -2.62 10.01
CA ASP A 164 3.21 -3.61 10.72
C ASP A 164 2.62 -5.03 10.65
N LEU A 165 1.29 -5.15 10.76
CA LEU A 165 0.59 -6.42 10.54
C LEU A 165 0.74 -6.96 9.11
N CYS A 166 0.76 -6.10 8.09
CA CYS A 166 1.05 -6.49 6.72
C CYS A 166 2.48 -7.01 6.54
N SER A 167 3.45 -6.43 7.25
CA SER A 167 4.84 -6.92 7.26
C SER A 167 4.93 -8.29 7.91
N ILE A 168 4.17 -8.53 8.98
CA ILE A 168 4.04 -9.85 9.61
C ILE A 168 3.43 -10.86 8.63
N ALA A 169 2.35 -10.50 7.95
CA ALA A 169 1.72 -11.36 6.97
C ALA A 169 2.64 -11.69 5.79
N TRP A 170 3.37 -10.71 5.28
CA TRP A 170 4.38 -10.89 4.23
C TRP A 170 5.45 -11.89 4.64
N THR A 171 6.08 -11.69 5.79
CA THR A 171 7.19 -12.55 6.23
C THR A 171 6.71 -13.96 6.53
N TYR A 172 5.50 -14.12 7.08
CA TYR A 172 4.88 -15.44 7.21
C TYR A 172 4.71 -16.14 5.86
N MET A 173 4.25 -15.41 4.82
CA MET A 173 4.15 -15.96 3.47
C MET A 173 5.52 -16.38 2.91
N VAL A 174 6.57 -15.58 3.12
CA VAL A 174 7.95 -15.91 2.72
C VAL A 174 8.44 -17.18 3.43
N LEU A 175 8.23 -17.28 4.74
CA LEU A 175 8.67 -18.42 5.56
C LEU A 175 7.97 -19.72 5.14
N LYS A 176 6.64 -19.67 4.98
CA LYS A 176 5.82 -20.80 4.53
C LYS A 176 6.32 -21.29 3.15
N ARG A 177 6.55 -20.35 2.24
CA ARG A 177 7.05 -20.62 0.88
C ARG A 177 8.45 -21.25 0.88
N LYS A 178 9.39 -20.67 1.63
CA LYS A 178 10.76 -21.19 1.76
C LYS A 178 10.84 -22.48 2.59
N ARG A 179 9.69 -23.03 3.04
CA ARG A 179 9.59 -24.21 3.93
C ARG A 179 10.53 -24.12 5.14
N CYS A 180 10.71 -22.90 5.64
CA CYS A 180 11.58 -22.65 6.78
C CYS A 180 10.94 -23.25 8.04
N LYS A 181 11.68 -24.12 8.72
CA LYS A 181 11.28 -24.67 10.00
C LYS A 181 11.56 -23.62 11.08
N LEU A 182 10.53 -22.90 11.49
CA LEU A 182 10.54 -22.20 12.77
C LEU A 182 10.12 -23.20 13.87
N SER A 183 10.55 -22.95 15.12
CA SER A 183 10.21 -23.81 16.26
C SER A 183 8.74 -23.76 16.64
N VAL A 184 7.96 -22.84 16.06
CA VAL A 184 6.51 -22.88 16.22
C VAL A 184 5.96 -24.23 15.71
N GLU A 185 5.54 -25.07 16.65
CA GLU A 185 4.48 -26.09 16.49
C GLU A 185 3.12 -25.46 16.07
N GLY A 186 3.11 -24.21 15.59
CA GLY A 186 1.95 -23.33 15.42
C GLY A 186 2.05 -22.38 14.23
N LEU A 187 2.86 -22.70 13.20
CA LEU A 187 2.63 -22.14 11.86
C LEU A 187 1.31 -22.65 11.26
N ASP A 188 0.89 -23.84 11.68
CA ASP A 188 -0.41 -24.43 11.34
C ASP A 188 -1.54 -23.59 11.95
N GLY A 189 -2.30 -22.93 11.09
CA GLY A 189 -3.40 -22.04 11.48
C GLY A 189 -3.00 -20.60 11.82
N PHE A 190 -1.72 -20.23 11.73
CA PHE A 190 -1.30 -18.82 11.92
C PHE A 190 -1.83 -17.90 10.82
N ASP A 191 -2.03 -18.43 9.62
CA ASP A 191 -2.75 -17.76 8.52
C ASP A 191 -4.14 -17.25 8.97
N LYS A 192 -4.91 -18.09 9.68
CA LYS A 192 -6.22 -17.71 10.23
C LYS A 192 -6.11 -16.62 11.29
N VAL A 193 -5.06 -16.67 12.12
CA VAL A 193 -4.79 -15.64 13.13
C VAL A 193 -4.50 -14.29 12.45
N LEU A 194 -3.65 -14.30 11.42
CA LEU A 194 -3.35 -13.11 10.62
C LEU A 194 -4.60 -12.58 9.92
N ASP A 195 -5.43 -13.44 9.33
CA ASP A 195 -6.65 -13.01 8.65
C ASP A 195 -7.66 -12.37 9.59
N ILE A 196 -7.84 -12.94 10.78
CA ILE A 196 -8.70 -12.36 11.82
C ILE A 196 -8.19 -10.97 12.23
N HIS A 197 -6.90 -10.82 12.49
CA HIS A 197 -6.33 -9.52 12.87
C HIS A 197 -6.37 -8.52 11.73
N MET A 198 -6.11 -8.94 10.49
CA MET A 198 -6.16 -8.08 9.31
C MET A 198 -7.58 -7.53 9.10
N ASP A 199 -8.60 -8.40 9.16
CA ASP A 199 -10.00 -7.99 9.03
C ASP A 199 -10.43 -7.07 10.18
N ASN A 200 -9.98 -7.36 11.40
CA ASN A 200 -10.28 -6.57 12.59
C ASN A 200 -9.67 -5.17 12.55
N ILE A 201 -8.39 -5.05 12.21
CA ILE A 201 -7.71 -3.76 12.10
C ILE A 201 -8.22 -2.99 10.87
N ALA A 202 -8.46 -3.66 9.75
CA ALA A 202 -9.12 -3.05 8.59
C ALA A 202 -10.48 -2.46 8.96
N GLN A 203 -11.27 -3.15 9.78
CA GLN A 203 -12.55 -2.63 10.26
C GLN A 203 -12.40 -1.37 11.12
N VAL A 204 -11.39 -1.31 11.98
CA VAL A 204 -11.10 -0.10 12.77
C VAL A 204 -10.68 1.04 11.84
N LEU A 205 -9.79 0.76 10.90
CA LEU A 205 -9.30 1.74 9.93
C LEU A 205 -10.44 2.30 9.08
N THR A 206 -11.34 1.46 8.54
CA THR A 206 -12.45 1.94 7.70
C THR A 206 -13.54 2.65 8.46
N ASN A 207 -13.82 2.23 9.70
CA ASN A 207 -14.66 3.00 10.61
C ASN A 207 -14.12 4.42 10.75
N TYR A 208 -12.82 4.57 10.97
CA TYR A 208 -12.22 5.85 11.31
C TYR A 208 -11.88 6.73 10.08
N SER A 209 -11.54 6.11 8.95
CA SER A 209 -11.08 6.79 7.73
C SER A 209 -12.13 6.93 6.64
N TYR A 210 -13.22 6.17 6.66
CA TYR A 210 -14.27 6.21 5.63
C TYR A 210 -15.65 6.47 6.21
N PHE A 211 -16.11 5.62 7.12
CA PHE A 211 -17.50 5.70 7.60
C PHE A 211 -17.80 6.93 8.46
N ILE A 212 -16.81 7.50 9.17
CA ILE A 212 -16.99 8.74 9.93
C ILE A 212 -17.43 9.88 9.02
N TRP A 213 -16.68 10.18 7.97
CA TRP A 213 -16.98 11.36 7.14
C TRP A 213 -18.03 11.04 6.07
N ARG A 214 -18.01 9.84 5.48
CA ARG A 214 -18.91 9.47 4.38
C ARG A 214 -20.31 9.09 4.84
N GLU A 215 -20.41 8.31 5.91
CA GLU A 215 -21.69 7.77 6.41
C GLU A 215 -22.12 8.33 7.77
N LYS A 216 -21.34 9.25 8.35
CA LYS A 216 -21.59 9.83 9.67
C LYS A 216 -21.73 8.78 10.78
N ARG A 217 -21.11 7.62 10.60
CA ARG A 217 -21.08 6.58 11.62
C ARG A 217 -19.98 6.91 12.62
N LEU A 218 -20.39 7.30 13.82
CA LEU A 218 -19.44 7.57 14.89
C LEU A 218 -18.72 6.27 15.29
N PRO A 219 -17.41 6.35 15.60
CA PRO A 219 -16.68 5.20 16.07
C PRO A 219 -17.22 4.76 17.43
N LYS A 220 -17.04 3.47 17.75
CA LYS A 220 -17.27 2.95 19.11
C LYS A 220 -15.89 2.83 19.77
N PRO A 221 -15.44 3.82 20.57
CA PRO A 221 -14.03 3.93 21.02
C PRO A 221 -13.56 2.65 21.69
N THR A 222 -14.28 2.21 22.73
CA THR A 222 -13.97 0.99 23.49
C THR A 222 -13.88 -0.25 22.62
N LYS A 223 -14.72 -0.38 21.57
CA LYS A 223 -14.65 -1.52 20.65
C LYS A 223 -13.40 -1.44 19.78
N ALA A 224 -13.08 -0.27 19.22
CA ALA A 224 -11.91 -0.05 18.40
C ALA A 224 -10.61 -0.31 19.18
N ILE A 225 -10.50 0.27 20.37
CA ILE A 225 -9.34 0.10 21.26
C ILE A 225 -9.18 -1.35 21.67
N ASN A 226 -10.25 -2.03 22.11
CA ASN A 226 -10.17 -3.45 22.46
C ASN A 226 -9.77 -4.33 21.28
N THR A 227 -10.21 -3.99 20.07
CA THR A 227 -9.79 -4.70 18.86
C THR A 227 -8.28 -4.54 18.62
N ILE A 228 -7.74 -3.33 18.75
CA ILE A 228 -6.29 -3.10 18.59
C ILE A 228 -5.51 -3.80 19.72
N LYS A 229 -5.95 -3.68 20.99
CA LYS A 229 -5.33 -4.36 22.14
C LYS A 229 -5.25 -5.87 21.95
N LYS A 230 -6.26 -6.49 21.34
CA LYS A 230 -6.25 -7.93 21.04
C LYS A 230 -5.14 -8.32 20.06
N PHE A 231 -4.83 -7.48 19.07
CA PHE A 231 -3.69 -7.70 18.18
C PHE A 231 -2.37 -7.50 18.91
N LEU A 232 -2.19 -6.35 19.59
CA LEU A 232 -0.93 -6.01 20.25
C LEU A 232 -0.53 -7.01 21.34
N ASN A 233 -1.53 -7.60 22.02
CA ASN A 233 -1.31 -8.54 23.10
C ASN A 233 -1.52 -10.01 22.70
N ASP A 234 -1.68 -10.34 21.40
CA ASP A 234 -1.81 -11.73 20.97
C ASP A 234 -0.46 -12.45 21.17
N PRO A 235 -0.37 -13.45 22.07
CA PRO A 235 0.88 -14.13 22.36
C PRO A 235 1.46 -14.83 21.13
N ARG A 236 0.61 -15.22 20.16
CA ARG A 236 1.06 -15.87 18.92
C ARG A 236 1.77 -14.88 18.00
N ILE A 237 1.27 -13.64 17.92
CA ILE A 237 1.92 -12.57 17.16
C ILE A 237 3.27 -12.22 17.78
N ILE A 238 3.31 -12.01 19.09
CA ILE A 238 4.53 -11.65 19.82
C ILE A 238 5.58 -12.77 19.68
N HIS A 239 5.17 -14.03 19.87
CA HIS A 239 6.05 -15.18 19.72
C HIS A 239 6.59 -15.30 18.29
N PHE A 240 5.73 -15.16 17.27
CA PHE A 240 6.15 -15.16 15.87
C PHE A 240 7.21 -14.07 15.60
N CYS A 241 6.98 -12.83 16.06
CA CYS A 241 7.95 -11.74 15.85
C CYS A 241 9.32 -12.06 16.46
N ASN A 242 9.35 -12.62 17.68
CA ASN A 242 10.60 -13.00 18.36
C ASN A 242 11.33 -14.15 17.64
N GLU A 243 10.60 -15.17 17.18
CA GLU A 243 11.21 -16.27 16.43
C GLU A 243 11.78 -15.80 15.08
N VAL A 244 11.05 -14.91 14.39
CA VAL A 244 11.51 -14.34 13.13
C VAL A 244 12.77 -13.48 13.32
N GLU A 245 12.84 -12.66 14.37
CA GLU A 245 14.06 -11.92 14.70
C GLU A 245 15.25 -12.88 14.89
N SER A 246 15.08 -13.91 15.72
CA SER A 246 16.13 -14.89 16.03
C SER A 246 16.56 -15.70 14.80
N PHE A 247 15.60 -16.06 13.95
CA PHE A 247 15.85 -16.75 12.68
C PHE A 247 16.63 -15.86 11.71
N LEU A 248 16.19 -14.60 11.53
CA LEU A 248 16.80 -13.65 10.61
C LEU A 248 18.16 -13.14 11.09
N ARG A 249 18.46 -13.20 12.39
CA ARG A 249 19.80 -12.90 12.90
C ARG A 249 20.87 -13.81 12.29
N LYS A 250 20.48 -15.00 11.84
CA LYS A 250 21.36 -16.00 11.19
C LYS A 250 21.26 -15.97 9.66
N LYS A 251 20.45 -15.09 9.07
CA LYS A 251 20.13 -15.07 7.64
C LYS A 251 20.27 -13.66 7.07
N HIS A 252 21.08 -13.53 6.02
CA HIS A 252 21.33 -12.25 5.33
C HIS A 252 20.69 -12.20 3.93
N GLU A 253 19.74 -13.08 3.64
CA GLU A 253 19.09 -13.15 2.32
C GLU A 253 18.13 -11.96 2.10
N LYS A 254 17.85 -11.62 0.84
CA LYS A 254 16.90 -10.57 0.47
C LYS A 254 15.44 -11.02 0.64
N GLY A 255 14.54 -10.05 0.76
CA GLY A 255 13.10 -10.24 0.63
C GLY A 255 12.33 -10.70 1.87
N TRP A 256 12.97 -10.75 3.03
CA TRP A 256 12.31 -11.04 4.32
C TRP A 256 11.47 -9.90 4.85
N VAL A 257 11.67 -8.70 4.31
CA VAL A 257 10.95 -7.49 4.71
C VAL A 257 10.15 -6.96 3.53
N ARG A 258 8.96 -6.46 3.82
CA ARG A 258 7.98 -5.99 2.83
C ARG A 258 8.25 -4.53 2.46
N SER A 259 8.29 -4.24 1.16
CA SER A 259 8.17 -2.88 0.63
C SER A 259 6.72 -2.43 0.60
N VAL A 260 6.43 -1.19 1.00
CA VAL A 260 5.13 -0.56 0.67
C VAL A 260 5.16 -0.11 -0.80
N ARG A 261 4.02 -0.21 -1.49
CA ARG A 261 3.87 0.28 -2.86
C ARG A 261 2.69 1.25 -2.95
N GLU A 262 2.47 1.78 -4.15
CA GLU A 262 1.39 2.74 -4.40
C GLU A 262 -0.01 2.19 -4.09
N GLY A 263 -0.22 0.88 -4.21
CA GLY A 263 -1.48 0.24 -3.86
C GLY A 263 -1.73 0.18 -2.34
N ASP A 264 -0.73 0.51 -1.51
CA ASP A 264 -0.93 0.61 -0.08
C ASP A 264 -1.50 1.97 0.37
N GLN A 265 -1.63 2.93 -0.55
CA GLN A 265 -2.11 4.26 -0.20
C GLN A 265 -3.61 4.20 0.12
N LEU A 266 -3.96 4.43 1.39
CA LEU A 266 -5.33 4.31 1.87
C LEU A 266 -6.34 5.09 1.01
N TRP A 267 -6.00 6.30 0.58
CA TRP A 267 -6.91 7.09 -0.23
C TRP A 267 -7.21 6.44 -1.60
N ILE A 268 -6.23 5.78 -2.23
CA ILE A 268 -6.40 5.04 -3.49
C ILE A 268 -7.28 3.82 -3.26
N VAL A 269 -7.04 3.10 -2.16
CA VAL A 269 -7.81 1.92 -1.77
C VAL A 269 -9.29 2.27 -1.56
N LEU A 270 -9.58 3.32 -0.78
CA LEU A 270 -10.94 3.81 -0.52
C LEU A 270 -11.62 4.31 -1.80
N SER A 271 -10.89 5.07 -2.62
CA SER A 271 -11.35 5.58 -3.91
C SER A 271 -11.75 4.46 -4.89
N SER A 272 -10.90 3.43 -4.99
CA SER A 272 -11.17 2.28 -5.87
C SER A 272 -12.34 1.44 -5.36
N PHE A 273 -12.57 1.38 -4.05
CA PHE A 273 -13.80 0.80 -3.51
C PHE A 273 -15.03 1.52 -4.06
N GLU A 274 -15.12 2.84 -3.88
CA GLU A 274 -16.31 3.63 -4.23
C GLU A 274 -16.59 3.61 -5.73
N LYS A 275 -15.57 3.83 -6.55
CA LYS A 275 -15.75 4.00 -8.00
C LYS A 275 -15.85 2.69 -8.76
N ARG A 276 -15.39 1.56 -8.20
CA ARG A 276 -15.29 0.31 -8.97
C ARG A 276 -15.93 -0.88 -8.26
N PHE A 277 -15.52 -1.16 -7.03
CA PHE A 277 -16.01 -2.34 -6.33
C PHE A 277 -17.47 -2.20 -5.89
N LEU A 278 -17.84 -1.05 -5.31
CA LEU A 278 -19.21 -0.78 -4.85
C LEU A 278 -20.22 -0.83 -6.00
N GLN A 279 -19.88 -0.28 -7.16
CA GLN A 279 -20.71 -0.37 -8.36
C GLN A 279 -20.94 -1.82 -8.80
N THR A 280 -19.88 -2.64 -8.72
CA THR A 280 -19.97 -4.07 -9.05
C THR A 280 -20.89 -4.81 -8.09
N LEU A 281 -20.80 -4.53 -6.79
CA LEU A 281 -21.69 -5.11 -5.77
C LEU A 281 -23.15 -4.73 -5.99
N ASN A 282 -23.42 -3.48 -6.38
CA ASN A 282 -24.78 -3.00 -6.64
C ASN A 282 -25.42 -3.71 -7.84
N ASN A 283 -24.63 -4.02 -8.86
CA ASN A 283 -25.08 -4.74 -10.07
C ASN A 283 -25.18 -6.27 -9.86
N LYS A 284 -24.47 -6.82 -8.87
CA LYS A 284 -24.34 -8.26 -8.60
C LYS A 284 -24.74 -8.59 -7.16
N LYS A 285 -26.02 -8.42 -6.84
CA LYS A 285 -26.55 -8.78 -5.51
C LYS A 285 -26.39 -10.28 -5.26
N ASN A 286 -26.10 -10.66 -4.01
CA ASN A 286 -25.97 -12.05 -3.56
C ASN A 286 -24.89 -12.90 -4.28
N THR A 287 -23.85 -12.25 -4.82
CA THR A 287 -22.72 -12.92 -5.47
C THR A 287 -21.66 -13.31 -4.44
N ASN A 288 -21.21 -14.57 -4.45
CA ASN A 288 -20.04 -15.00 -3.67
C ASN A 288 -18.76 -14.50 -4.32
N ILE A 289 -17.98 -13.72 -3.60
CA ILE A 289 -16.81 -13.01 -4.12
C ILE A 289 -15.55 -13.46 -3.39
N MET A 290 -14.50 -13.78 -4.14
CA MET A 290 -13.14 -13.92 -3.62
C MET A 290 -12.31 -12.70 -4.02
N LEU A 291 -11.74 -12.01 -3.04
CA LEU A 291 -10.78 -10.92 -3.23
C LEU A 291 -9.35 -11.46 -3.06
N LEU A 292 -8.62 -11.55 -4.16
CA LEU A 292 -7.22 -11.98 -4.20
C LEU A 292 -6.31 -10.75 -4.16
N SER A 293 -5.81 -10.41 -2.99
CA SER A 293 -4.94 -9.23 -2.77
C SER A 293 -3.48 -9.57 -3.04
N ASN A 294 -2.86 -8.91 -4.01
CA ASN A 294 -1.46 -9.13 -4.35
C ASN A 294 -0.54 -8.64 -3.23
N ALA A 295 0.32 -9.53 -2.72
CA ALA A 295 1.19 -9.26 -1.58
C ALA A 295 2.21 -8.12 -1.83
N PHE A 296 2.61 -7.92 -3.09
CA PHE A 296 3.63 -6.95 -3.46
C PHE A 296 3.20 -5.50 -3.31
N GLY A 297 1.92 -5.18 -3.51
CA GLY A 297 1.46 -3.80 -3.45
C GLY A 297 0.02 -3.57 -3.04
N ALA A 298 -0.77 -4.62 -2.79
CA ALA A 298 -2.17 -4.51 -2.43
C ALA A 298 -2.58 -5.43 -1.27
N ILE A 299 -1.62 -5.92 -0.47
CA ILE A 299 -1.80 -7.03 0.50
C ILE A 299 -2.98 -6.85 1.45
N HIS A 300 -3.31 -5.60 1.79
CA HIS A 300 -4.32 -5.25 2.77
C HIS A 300 -5.68 -4.87 2.16
N THR A 301 -5.72 -4.67 0.85
CA THR A 301 -6.87 -4.04 0.17
C THR A 301 -8.13 -4.88 0.29
N GLY A 302 -8.03 -6.20 0.16
CA GLY A 302 -9.17 -7.10 0.30
C GLY A 302 -9.86 -6.98 1.66
N SER A 303 -9.09 -6.96 2.75
CA SER A 303 -9.64 -6.80 4.11
C SER A 303 -10.26 -5.41 4.30
N ILE A 304 -9.65 -4.34 3.75
CA ILE A 304 -10.27 -3.00 3.75
C ILE A 304 -11.61 -3.03 3.04
N TRP A 305 -11.67 -3.46 1.78
CA TRP A 305 -12.91 -3.47 1.00
C TRP A 305 -14.01 -4.33 1.62
N LYS A 306 -13.65 -5.51 2.16
CA LYS A 306 -14.59 -6.35 2.91
C LYS A 306 -15.15 -5.62 4.13
N SER A 307 -14.34 -4.85 4.85
CA SER A 307 -14.83 -4.10 6.01
C SER A 307 -15.73 -2.89 5.66
N MET A 308 -15.67 -2.40 4.42
CA MET A 308 -16.47 -1.27 3.92
C MET A 308 -17.89 -1.64 3.48
N VAL A 309 -18.21 -2.92 3.31
CA VAL A 309 -19.56 -3.37 2.95
C VAL A 309 -20.44 -3.62 4.18
N ASN A 310 -21.74 -3.88 4.00
CA ASN A 310 -22.62 -4.25 5.10
C ASN A 310 -22.44 -5.72 5.52
N GLU A 311 -22.96 -6.11 6.70
CA GLU A 311 -22.76 -7.45 7.27
C GLU A 311 -23.28 -8.60 6.38
N SER A 312 -24.40 -8.41 5.68
CA SER A 312 -24.92 -9.44 4.76
C SER A 312 -24.01 -9.63 3.55
N GLN A 313 -23.42 -8.56 3.02
CA GLN A 313 -22.41 -8.63 1.95
C GLN A 313 -21.08 -9.20 2.47
N LYS A 314 -20.65 -8.87 3.69
CA LYS A 314 -19.42 -9.42 4.29
C LYS A 314 -19.42 -10.94 4.31
N ALA A 315 -20.57 -11.55 4.59
CA ALA A 315 -20.71 -13.01 4.63
C ALA A 315 -20.41 -13.67 3.27
N LEU A 316 -20.65 -12.96 2.17
CA LEU A 316 -20.45 -13.41 0.79
C LEU A 316 -19.05 -13.11 0.25
N ILE A 317 -18.25 -12.31 0.96
CA ILE A 317 -16.92 -11.88 0.53
C ILE A 317 -15.85 -12.62 1.34
N LYS A 318 -14.99 -13.35 0.63
CA LYS A 318 -13.75 -13.93 1.16
C LYS A 318 -12.55 -13.16 0.63
N THR A 319 -11.49 -13.17 1.42
CA THR A 319 -10.24 -12.46 1.14
C THR A 319 -9.10 -13.45 1.25
N GLN A 320 -8.17 -13.38 0.31
CA GLN A 320 -6.95 -14.17 0.32
C GLN A 320 -5.80 -13.34 -0.22
N ARG A 321 -4.62 -13.49 0.37
CA ARG A 321 -3.39 -12.89 -0.12
C ARG A 321 -2.76 -13.82 -1.16
N VAL A 322 -2.30 -13.27 -2.27
CA VAL A 322 -1.62 -14.01 -3.33
C VAL A 322 -0.22 -13.46 -3.54
N TRP A 323 0.75 -14.33 -3.81
CA TRP A 323 2.12 -13.95 -4.07
C TRP A 323 2.40 -14.17 -5.55
N PHE A 324 2.10 -13.16 -6.38
CA PHE A 324 2.27 -13.20 -7.83
C PHE A 324 2.83 -11.87 -8.31
N SER A 325 3.97 -11.89 -8.99
CA SER A 325 4.48 -10.71 -9.68
C SER A 325 5.41 -11.14 -10.80
N PHE A 326 4.99 -10.89 -12.05
CA PHE A 326 5.85 -11.12 -13.21
C PHE A 326 7.09 -10.22 -13.16
N HIS A 327 6.92 -8.98 -12.73
CA HIS A 327 7.99 -7.99 -12.76
C HIS A 327 9.06 -8.23 -11.70
N GLU A 328 8.65 -8.62 -10.50
CA GLU A 328 9.59 -8.93 -9.42
C GLU A 328 10.36 -10.24 -9.72
N ASP A 329 9.77 -11.14 -10.52
CA ASP A 329 10.41 -12.35 -11.07
C ASP A 329 11.44 -11.98 -12.14
N GLU A 330 11.06 -11.13 -13.10
CA GLU A 330 11.97 -10.60 -14.12
C GLU A 330 13.18 -9.86 -13.51
N MET A 331 12.96 -9.14 -12.42
CA MET A 331 14.01 -8.44 -11.67
C MET A 331 14.87 -9.37 -10.79
N ASN A 332 14.53 -10.66 -10.69
CA ASN A 332 15.15 -11.63 -9.78
C ASN A 332 15.26 -11.10 -8.34
N ARG A 333 14.25 -10.32 -7.90
CA ARG A 333 14.25 -9.74 -6.55
C ARG A 333 13.83 -10.75 -5.49
N PHE A 334 13.02 -11.74 -5.87
CA PHE A 334 12.58 -12.81 -4.99
C PHE A 334 12.55 -14.16 -5.73
N ASP A 335 12.97 -15.22 -5.04
CA ASP A 335 13.00 -16.55 -5.63
C ASP A 335 11.60 -17.18 -5.73
N ASN A 336 11.37 -17.87 -6.85
CA ASN A 336 10.23 -18.75 -7.11
C ASN A 336 8.85 -18.09 -7.11
N ILE A 337 8.70 -16.76 -7.23
CA ILE A 337 7.45 -15.98 -7.03
C ILE A 337 6.15 -16.68 -7.53
N LEU A 338 6.24 -17.51 -8.55
CA LEU A 338 5.14 -18.16 -9.26
C LEU A 338 4.46 -19.38 -8.57
N ASP A 339 5.03 -20.00 -7.53
CA ASP A 339 4.49 -21.28 -6.98
C ASP A 339 3.38 -21.19 -5.91
N SER A 340 2.86 -20.00 -5.56
CA SER A 340 2.10 -19.83 -4.30
C SER A 340 0.59 -20.15 -4.31
N LEU A 341 0.08 -20.85 -5.32
CA LEU A 341 -1.34 -21.22 -5.38
C LEU A 341 -1.73 -22.43 -4.53
N GLU A 342 -0.80 -23.04 -3.79
CA GLU A 342 -1.00 -24.32 -3.06
C GLU A 342 -2.24 -24.38 -2.15
N THR A 343 -2.97 -23.28 -1.92
CA THR A 343 -4.25 -23.31 -1.20
C THR A 343 -5.22 -22.16 -1.59
N ILE A 344 -5.46 -21.86 -2.87
CA ILE A 344 -6.78 -21.27 -3.18
C ILE A 344 -7.79 -22.40 -3.06
N HIS A 345 -8.42 -22.49 -1.89
CA HIS A 345 -9.66 -23.25 -1.78
C HIS A 345 -10.70 -22.52 -2.62
N ILE A 346 -10.80 -22.89 -3.90
CA ILE A 346 -11.89 -22.46 -4.76
C ILE A 346 -13.14 -23.18 -4.27
N LEU A 347 -13.68 -22.71 -3.14
CA LEU A 347 -15.10 -22.81 -2.87
C LEU A 347 -15.83 -22.19 -4.07
N PRO A 348 -17.07 -22.57 -4.39
CA PRO A 348 -17.76 -22.07 -5.57
C PRO A 348 -18.02 -20.56 -5.42
N PHE A 349 -17.09 -19.75 -5.90
CA PHE A 349 -17.22 -18.30 -6.03
C PHE A 349 -17.80 -17.97 -7.40
N ASP A 350 -18.68 -16.99 -7.44
CA ASP A 350 -19.26 -16.49 -8.69
C ASP A 350 -18.31 -15.48 -9.36
N LEU A 351 -17.51 -14.79 -8.55
CA LEU A 351 -16.60 -13.72 -8.97
C LEU A 351 -15.28 -13.79 -8.18
N ILE A 352 -14.17 -13.80 -8.91
CA ILE A 352 -12.81 -13.68 -8.36
C ILE A 352 -12.24 -12.35 -8.83
N ILE A 353 -11.79 -11.53 -7.88
CA ILE A 353 -11.20 -10.21 -8.14
C ILE A 353 -9.73 -10.24 -7.73
N HIS A 354 -8.84 -10.17 -8.70
CA HIS A 354 -7.41 -9.95 -8.48
C HIS A 354 -7.16 -8.46 -8.23
N ILE A 355 -6.72 -8.10 -7.03
CA ILE A 355 -6.42 -6.72 -6.65
C ILE A 355 -4.91 -6.53 -6.70
N ASP A 356 -4.46 -5.55 -7.47
CA ASP A 356 -3.05 -5.24 -7.69
C ASP A 356 -2.80 -3.73 -7.55
N ASP A 357 -1.58 -3.32 -7.23
CA ASP A 357 -1.25 -1.90 -7.07
C ASP A 357 -1.34 -1.13 -8.39
N SER A 358 -0.89 -1.74 -9.47
CA SER A 358 -0.86 -1.17 -10.82
C SER A 358 -1.21 -2.20 -11.88
N ILE A 359 -1.60 -1.72 -13.06
CA ILE A 359 -1.59 -2.52 -14.28
C ILE A 359 -0.82 -1.81 -15.37
N PHE A 360 0.13 -2.52 -15.98
CA PHE A 360 0.91 -2.06 -17.14
C PHE A 360 0.82 -3.04 -18.32
N THR A 361 1.30 -4.28 -18.19
CA THR A 361 1.25 -5.31 -19.26
C THR A 361 0.12 -6.33 -19.10
N GLY A 362 -0.46 -6.44 -17.90
CA GLY A 362 -1.43 -7.46 -17.54
C GLY A 362 -0.86 -8.87 -17.33
N LYS A 363 0.48 -9.05 -17.39
CA LYS A 363 1.12 -10.36 -17.27
C LYS A 363 0.88 -11.03 -15.92
N THR A 364 1.10 -10.31 -14.81
CA THR A 364 0.82 -10.84 -13.46
C THR A 364 -0.60 -11.37 -13.35
N HIS A 365 -1.60 -10.64 -13.86
CA HIS A 365 -2.99 -11.09 -13.85
C HIS A 365 -3.23 -12.32 -14.74
N LYS A 366 -2.67 -12.33 -15.97
CA LYS A 366 -2.76 -13.48 -16.85
C LYS A 366 -2.18 -14.73 -16.19
N MET A 367 -1.01 -14.61 -15.56
CA MET A 367 -0.37 -15.72 -14.84
C MET A 367 -1.26 -16.24 -13.71
N LEU A 368 -1.83 -15.34 -12.90
CA LEU A 368 -2.77 -15.73 -11.86
C LEU A 368 -4.00 -16.46 -12.41
N VAL A 369 -4.56 -16.00 -13.53
CA VAL A 369 -5.68 -16.67 -14.21
C VAL A 369 -5.26 -18.06 -14.69
N ASP A 370 -4.11 -18.16 -15.35
CA ASP A 370 -3.58 -19.43 -15.87
C ASP A 370 -3.31 -20.42 -14.71
N SER A 371 -2.83 -19.92 -13.56
CA SER A 371 -2.59 -20.74 -12.37
C SER A 371 -3.89 -21.18 -11.66
N ILE A 372 -4.95 -20.36 -11.65
CA ILE A 372 -6.27 -20.74 -11.10
C ILE A 372 -6.87 -21.92 -11.88
N GLY A 373 -6.59 -22.01 -13.18
CA GLY A 373 -7.09 -23.08 -14.04
C GLY A 373 -8.58 -22.93 -14.38
N GLU A 374 -9.21 -24.04 -14.75
CA GLU A 374 -10.62 -24.06 -15.14
C GLU A 374 -11.54 -23.74 -13.95
N THR A 375 -12.35 -22.70 -14.08
CA THR A 375 -13.34 -22.30 -13.08
C THR A 375 -14.57 -21.70 -13.74
N ASN A 376 -15.74 -21.91 -13.12
CA ASN A 376 -16.99 -21.27 -13.52
C ASN A 376 -17.08 -19.81 -13.04
N ALA A 377 -16.16 -19.39 -12.15
CA ALA A 377 -16.13 -18.04 -11.62
C ALA A 377 -15.72 -17.04 -12.71
N SER A 378 -16.36 -15.87 -12.73
CA SER A 378 -15.85 -14.75 -13.52
C SER A 378 -14.59 -14.20 -12.85
N ILE A 379 -13.45 -14.16 -13.57
CA ILE A 379 -12.20 -13.59 -13.02
C ILE A 379 -11.98 -12.18 -13.60
N CYS A 380 -11.73 -11.18 -12.77
CA CYS A 380 -11.34 -9.83 -13.19
C CYS A 380 -10.18 -9.28 -12.38
N ILE A 381 -9.60 -8.17 -12.85
CA ILE A 381 -8.57 -7.43 -12.13
C ILE A 381 -9.11 -6.08 -11.66
N ALA A 382 -8.72 -5.69 -10.46
CA ALA A 382 -8.97 -4.41 -9.85
C ALA A 382 -7.64 -3.68 -9.58
N PRO A 383 -6.98 -3.15 -10.62
CA PRO A 383 -5.75 -2.38 -10.44
C PRO A 383 -6.07 -1.05 -9.75
N LEU A 384 -5.34 -0.73 -8.68
CA LEU A 384 -5.55 0.48 -7.90
C LEU A 384 -5.10 1.73 -8.66
N THR A 385 -4.00 1.61 -9.39
CA THR A 385 -3.51 2.63 -10.31
C THR A 385 -3.42 2.10 -11.75
N PHE A 386 -3.26 3.00 -12.72
CA PHE A 386 -3.06 2.64 -14.12
C PHE A 386 -1.77 3.25 -14.67
N ASP A 387 -0.91 2.40 -15.24
CA ASP A 387 0.36 2.82 -15.81
C ASP A 387 0.19 3.27 -17.27
N ILE A 388 0.38 4.58 -17.46
CA ILE A 388 0.45 5.24 -18.77
C ILE A 388 1.91 5.60 -19.08
N GLY A 389 2.76 5.71 -18.06
CA GLY A 389 4.12 6.24 -18.16
C GLY A 389 5.07 5.30 -18.90
N THR A 390 4.95 3.99 -18.66
CA THR A 390 5.81 2.97 -19.28
C THR A 390 5.70 2.97 -20.80
N VAL A 391 4.51 3.24 -21.34
CA VAL A 391 4.31 3.35 -22.80
C VAL A 391 5.12 4.50 -23.40
N TYR A 392 5.27 5.60 -22.67
CA TYR A 392 6.06 6.75 -23.12
C TYR A 392 7.56 6.51 -22.95
N ASN A 393 7.95 5.94 -21.81
CA ASN A 393 9.35 5.96 -21.37
C ASN A 393 10.09 4.66 -21.67
N HIS A 394 9.38 3.54 -21.70
CA HIS A 394 9.91 2.19 -21.91
C HIS A 394 9.00 1.37 -22.84
N PRO A 395 8.66 1.85 -24.05
CA PRO A 395 7.67 1.19 -24.89
C PRO A 395 8.06 -0.24 -25.31
N ASN A 396 9.34 -0.58 -25.27
CA ASN A 396 9.82 -1.94 -25.55
C ASN A 396 9.34 -2.96 -24.49
N GLU A 397 9.15 -2.53 -23.24
CA GLU A 397 8.58 -3.38 -22.17
C GLU A 397 7.09 -3.71 -22.44
N MET A 398 6.44 -2.97 -23.33
CA MET A 398 5.06 -3.23 -23.74
C MET A 398 4.95 -4.17 -24.95
N LEU A 399 6.05 -4.42 -25.68
CA LEU A 399 6.09 -5.21 -26.91
C LEU A 399 6.34 -6.71 -26.69
N ILE A 400 6.25 -7.17 -25.46
CA ILE A 400 6.55 -8.56 -25.12
C ILE A 400 5.42 -9.49 -25.64
N ASP A 401 5.78 -10.72 -26.02
CA ASP A 401 4.90 -11.79 -26.52
C ASP A 401 4.28 -11.56 -27.92
N GLY A 402 4.97 -10.82 -28.80
CA GLY A 402 4.57 -10.67 -30.22
C GLY A 402 3.33 -9.79 -30.46
N MET A 403 2.79 -9.14 -29.41
CA MET A 403 1.72 -8.15 -29.54
C MET A 403 2.28 -6.79 -29.96
N THR A 404 1.55 -6.08 -30.82
CA THR A 404 1.80 -4.66 -31.06
C THR A 404 1.45 -3.84 -29.80
N LEU A 405 2.07 -2.67 -29.66
CA LEU A 405 1.78 -1.75 -28.56
C LEU A 405 0.28 -1.41 -28.47
N LYS A 406 -0.38 -1.24 -29.61
CA LYS A 406 -1.82 -0.99 -29.70
C LYS A 406 -2.65 -2.15 -29.12
N GLN A 407 -2.36 -3.38 -29.54
CA GLN A 407 -3.05 -4.57 -29.03
C GLN A 407 -2.83 -4.77 -27.53
N ARG A 408 -1.62 -4.50 -27.04
CA ARG A 408 -1.32 -4.57 -25.61
C ARG A 408 -2.11 -3.53 -24.81
N LEU A 409 -2.15 -2.28 -25.29
CA LEU A 409 -2.97 -1.22 -24.70
C LEU A 409 -4.46 -1.58 -24.70
N ASP A 410 -4.99 -2.11 -25.81
CA ASP A 410 -6.37 -2.60 -25.91
C ASP A 410 -6.68 -3.68 -24.88
N MET A 411 -5.76 -4.60 -24.66
CA MET A 411 -5.93 -5.67 -23.68
C MET A 411 -5.94 -5.11 -22.25
N VAL A 412 -4.95 -4.29 -21.89
CA VAL A 412 -4.76 -3.74 -20.55
C VAL A 412 -5.90 -2.79 -20.17
N GLU A 413 -6.33 -1.94 -21.10
CA GLU A 413 -7.49 -1.07 -20.91
C GLU A 413 -8.76 -1.88 -20.67
N ARG A 414 -9.04 -2.90 -21.49
CA ARG A 414 -10.21 -3.79 -21.29
C ARG A 414 -10.16 -4.52 -19.95
N MET A 415 -8.98 -5.00 -19.55
CA MET A 415 -8.78 -5.64 -18.24
C MET A 415 -9.09 -4.67 -17.10
N ALA A 416 -8.53 -3.45 -17.13
CA ALA A 416 -8.78 -2.44 -16.11
C ALA A 416 -10.25 -2.05 -16.02
N ARG A 417 -10.93 -1.89 -17.16
CA ARG A 417 -12.35 -1.50 -17.20
C ARG A 417 -13.32 -2.61 -16.80
N LYS A 418 -12.87 -3.87 -16.74
CA LYS A 418 -13.74 -5.02 -16.46
C LYS A 418 -14.47 -4.90 -15.11
N LEU A 419 -13.86 -4.26 -14.12
CA LEU A 419 -14.48 -3.93 -12.84
C LEU A 419 -14.92 -2.47 -12.81
N GLY A 420 -16.24 -2.22 -12.79
CA GLY A 420 -16.83 -0.89 -12.66
C GLY A 420 -16.76 0.01 -13.90
N GLY A 421 -16.21 -0.45 -15.04
CA GLY A 421 -16.22 0.29 -16.31
C GLY A 421 -15.16 1.38 -16.47
N GLY A 422 -14.50 1.80 -15.39
CA GLY A 422 -13.45 2.84 -15.39
C GLY A 422 -12.02 2.29 -15.31
N LEU A 423 -11.05 3.16 -15.60
CA LEU A 423 -9.63 2.93 -15.30
C LEU A 423 -9.35 2.98 -13.78
N GLY A 424 -8.09 2.73 -13.39
CA GLY A 424 -7.63 2.97 -12.01
C GLY A 424 -7.86 4.42 -11.57
N VAL A 425 -8.10 4.64 -10.28
CA VAL A 425 -8.48 5.95 -9.73
C VAL A 425 -7.31 6.94 -9.65
N ALA A 426 -6.09 6.44 -9.83
CA ALA A 426 -4.86 7.19 -9.85
C ALA A 426 -3.95 6.72 -10.98
N ARG A 427 -3.00 7.58 -11.35
CA ARG A 427 -1.92 7.20 -12.27
C ARG A 427 -0.88 6.44 -11.48
N SER A 428 -0.35 5.38 -12.08
CA SER A 428 0.79 4.69 -11.53
C SER A 428 2.04 5.59 -11.53
N TYR A 429 2.85 5.47 -10.48
CA TYR A 429 4.15 6.13 -10.34
C TYR A 429 5.28 5.35 -11.05
N TRP A 430 4.98 4.16 -11.58
CA TRP A 430 5.90 3.39 -12.41
C TRP A 430 6.17 4.15 -13.73
N ALA A 431 7.44 4.43 -14.02
CA ALA A 431 7.93 5.12 -15.22
C ALA A 431 7.44 6.57 -15.44
N TYR A 432 7.86 7.52 -14.60
CA TYR A 432 7.73 8.96 -14.89
C TYR A 432 9.04 9.60 -15.36
N ASN A 433 8.91 10.57 -16.28
CA ASN A 433 10.03 11.37 -16.80
C ASN A 433 10.85 12.04 -15.69
N LYS A 434 12.18 12.08 -15.93
CA LYS A 434 13.17 12.74 -15.07
C LYS A 434 12.82 14.23 -14.92
N ARG A 435 12.79 14.73 -13.69
CA ARG A 435 13.06 16.16 -13.46
C ARG A 435 14.58 16.30 -13.36
N LEU A 436 15.15 17.29 -14.04
CA LEU A 436 16.52 17.70 -13.82
C LEU A 436 16.59 18.29 -12.40
N GLN A 437 17.05 17.51 -11.43
CA GLN A 437 17.38 18.05 -10.11
C GLN A 437 18.80 18.61 -10.12
N TYR A 438 18.94 19.82 -9.59
CA TYR A 438 20.17 20.60 -9.48
C TYR A 438 20.60 20.70 -8.01
N LYS A 439 21.93 20.77 -7.78
CA LYS A 439 22.66 21.55 -6.73
C LYS A 439 23.19 20.91 -5.42
N LYS A 440 23.20 19.58 -5.24
CA LYS A 440 24.13 18.96 -4.27
C LYS A 440 25.13 18.07 -5.01
N THR A 441 26.41 18.18 -4.69
CA THR A 441 27.46 17.28 -5.20
C THR A 441 27.37 15.95 -4.45
N ILE A 442 26.33 15.16 -4.71
CA ILE A 442 26.23 13.78 -4.20
C ILE A 442 27.14 12.93 -5.08
N THR A 443 28.16 12.30 -4.51
CA THR A 443 29.11 11.44 -5.23
C THR A 443 28.75 9.95 -5.18
N ASN A 444 27.79 9.57 -4.33
CA ASN A 444 27.41 8.17 -4.17
C ASN A 444 26.69 7.64 -5.42
N THR A 445 27.36 6.76 -6.17
CA THR A 445 26.88 6.25 -7.47
C THR A 445 25.67 5.36 -7.35
N GLN A 446 25.51 4.63 -6.24
CA GLN A 446 24.37 3.76 -6.02
C GLN A 446 23.12 4.58 -5.65
N TYR A 447 23.24 5.59 -4.79
CA TYR A 447 22.17 6.56 -4.53
C TYR A 447 21.72 7.23 -5.82
N LEU A 448 22.70 7.74 -6.60
CA LEU A 448 22.44 8.34 -7.90
C LEU A 448 21.80 7.36 -8.88
N SER A 449 22.12 6.06 -8.84
CA SER A 449 21.51 5.09 -9.74
C SER A 449 20.00 4.94 -9.50
N VAL A 450 19.56 5.05 -8.25
CA VAL A 450 18.15 4.96 -7.88
C VAL A 450 17.43 6.29 -8.11
N VAL A 451 17.98 7.41 -7.62
CA VAL A 451 17.38 8.75 -7.83
C VAL A 451 17.34 9.14 -9.31
N ASN A 452 18.25 8.62 -10.15
CA ASN A 452 18.20 8.80 -11.60
C ASN A 452 17.44 7.68 -12.35
N GLY A 453 16.88 6.70 -11.62
CA GLY A 453 16.11 5.58 -12.15
C GLY A 453 14.71 5.94 -12.68
N SER A 454 13.96 4.94 -13.17
CA SER A 454 12.65 5.11 -13.81
C SER A 454 11.45 5.08 -12.84
N ASP A 455 11.59 4.44 -11.68
CA ASP A 455 10.56 4.35 -10.63
C ASP A 455 10.46 5.67 -9.86
N LEU A 456 9.40 6.46 -10.12
CA LEU A 456 9.23 7.76 -9.46
C LEU A 456 8.96 7.63 -7.97
N LEU A 457 8.21 6.62 -7.56
CA LEU A 457 7.92 6.40 -6.15
C LEU A 457 9.23 6.17 -5.41
N LEU A 458 10.09 5.28 -5.93
CA LEU A 458 11.38 5.01 -5.34
C LEU A 458 12.29 6.25 -5.29
N ARG A 459 12.34 7.05 -6.37
CA ARG A 459 13.09 8.33 -6.38
C ARG A 459 12.61 9.30 -5.30
N MET A 460 11.30 9.56 -5.23
CA MET A 460 10.72 10.48 -4.26
C MET A 460 10.98 10.04 -2.82
N LEU A 461 11.05 8.72 -2.60
CA LEU A 461 11.39 8.16 -1.30
C LEU A 461 12.88 8.31 -0.99
N TYR A 462 13.78 8.03 -1.94
CA TYR A 462 15.22 8.26 -1.76
C TYR A 462 15.55 9.73 -1.49
N GLU A 463 14.85 10.66 -2.13
CA GLU A 463 15.01 12.10 -1.89
C GLU A 463 14.49 12.50 -0.50
N ARG A 464 13.38 11.90 -0.04
CA ARG A 464 12.81 12.18 1.29
C ARG A 464 13.68 11.65 2.43
N PHE A 465 14.27 10.47 2.23
CA PHE A 465 15.10 9.78 3.22
C PHE A 465 16.59 9.90 2.90
N GLU A 466 17.01 10.97 2.22
CA GLU A 466 18.41 11.20 1.79
C GLU A 466 19.38 11.04 2.97
N ASP A 467 19.12 11.73 4.08
CA ASP A 467 19.97 11.70 5.27
C ASP A 467 20.05 10.28 5.85
N GLU A 468 18.93 9.57 6.00
CA GLU A 468 18.94 8.20 6.54
C GLU A 468 19.65 7.18 5.62
N ILE A 469 19.70 7.46 4.32
CA ILE A 469 20.36 6.61 3.32
C ILE A 469 21.86 6.91 3.24
N LEU A 470 22.24 8.18 3.39
CA LEU A 470 23.61 8.68 3.24
C LEU A 470 24.40 8.78 4.56
N ASP A 471 23.78 9.14 5.69
CA ASP A 471 24.46 9.37 6.98
C ASP A 471 25.06 8.11 7.62
N ASN A 472 24.68 6.91 7.16
CA ASN A 472 25.35 5.67 7.55
C ASN A 472 26.81 5.58 7.05
N GLU A 473 27.28 6.49 6.18
CA GLU A 473 28.70 6.58 5.78
C GLU A 473 29.61 7.30 6.80
N VAL A 474 29.06 8.17 7.66
CA VAL A 474 29.89 9.03 8.54
C VAL A 474 30.34 8.27 9.79
N LEU A 475 29.55 7.31 10.27
CA LEU A 475 29.89 6.53 11.47
C LEU A 475 31.03 5.54 11.21
N GLU A 476 31.11 4.93 10.01
CA GLU A 476 32.18 3.96 9.69
C GLU A 476 33.54 4.62 9.38
N ASN A 477 33.54 5.85 8.84
CA ASN A 477 34.78 6.62 8.63
C ASN A 477 35.28 7.35 9.89
N SER A 478 34.56 7.23 11.00
CA SER A 478 34.97 7.76 12.32
C SER A 478 35.48 6.67 13.28
N GLU A 479 35.32 5.40 12.91
CA GLU A 479 35.86 4.23 13.63
C GLU A 479 37.01 3.53 12.89
N THR A 480 37.55 4.15 11.83
CA THR A 480 38.83 3.80 11.19
C THR A 480 39.85 4.91 11.38
#